data_AF-A0A7M5X888-F1
#
_entry.id   AF-A0A7M5X888-F1
#
_cell.length_a   1.000
_cell.length_b   1.000
_cell.length_c   1.000
_cell.angle_alpha   90.00
_cell.angle_beta   90.00
_cell.angle_gamma   90.00
#
_symmetry.space_group_name_H-M   'P 1'
#
loop_
_entity.id
_entity.type
_entity.pdbx_description
1 polymer ?
#
loop_
_entity_poly.entity_id
_entity_poly.type
_entity_poly.pdbx_seq_one_letter_code
_entity_poly.pdbx_strand_id
1 'polypeptide(L)'
;MIYLTQRKFIRTYPKASRVDSSNYNPMLSWRHGIQMAAINVQKPDNGFYINDGLFIKSNGTGYVFKPSQMTTKGSTYHPQMTKPATGDFSQRMKIEIFCGQFVESEHFTDLPVAIEMEIIGAVEKDCQSFYTEPSNNLFNPVWERSTFTFDLSLPSMCLLLVKVVSVSRVNRLV
;
A
#
# COMPACT_ATOMS: atom_id res chain seq x y z
N MET A 1 3.28 -20.87 8.34
CA MET A 1 2.58 -20.58 7.06
C MET A 1 3.48 -20.57 5.83
N ILE A 2 4.62 -19.85 5.82
CA ILE A 2 5.51 -19.75 4.64
C ILE A 2 5.91 -21.12 4.07
N TYR A 3 6.34 -22.05 4.94
CA TYR A 3 6.65 -23.42 4.53
C TYR A 3 5.51 -24.12 3.76
N LEU A 4 4.26 -23.90 4.17
CA LEU A 4 3.07 -24.48 3.55
C LEU A 4 2.81 -23.83 2.18
N THR A 5 2.86 -22.50 2.10
CA THR A 5 2.60 -21.74 0.87
C THR A 5 3.70 -21.87 -0.19
N GLN A 6 4.87 -22.42 0.17
CA GLN A 6 5.89 -22.84 -0.79
C GLN A 6 5.51 -24.12 -1.54
N ARG A 7 4.65 -24.97 -0.97
CA ARG A 7 4.31 -26.30 -1.50
C ARG A 7 2.85 -26.45 -1.92
N LYS A 8 2.00 -25.56 -1.44
CA LYS A 8 0.54 -25.61 -1.63
C LYS A 8 0.02 -24.23 -1.99
N PHE A 9 -1.06 -24.22 -2.75
CA PHE A 9 -1.86 -23.04 -2.99
C PHE A 9 -2.85 -22.84 -1.85
N ILE A 10 -2.93 -21.62 -1.34
CA ILE A 10 -3.86 -21.25 -0.28
C ILE A 10 -4.68 -20.06 -0.76
N ARG A 11 -5.98 -20.08 -0.44
CA ARG A 11 -6.93 -19.02 -0.74
C ARG A 11 -7.50 -18.43 0.54
N THR A 12 -7.57 -17.10 0.60
CA THR A 12 -8.25 -16.33 1.63
C THR A 12 -9.41 -15.56 1.02
N TYR A 13 -10.39 -15.19 1.85
CA TYR A 13 -11.59 -14.48 1.46
C TYR A 13 -11.93 -13.40 2.49
N PRO A 14 -12.68 -12.35 2.11
CA PRO A 14 -13.28 -11.45 3.07
C PRO A 14 -14.16 -12.22 4.06
N LYS A 15 -14.20 -11.78 5.31
CA LYS A 15 -15.08 -12.37 6.33
C LYS A 15 -16.54 -12.20 5.90
N ALA A 16 -17.36 -13.25 6.07
CA ALA A 16 -18.78 -13.24 5.68
C ALA A 16 -19.61 -12.10 6.31
N SER A 17 -19.17 -11.54 7.44
CA SER A 17 -19.81 -10.38 8.07
C SER A 17 -19.66 -9.07 7.27
N ARG A 18 -18.82 -9.02 6.24
CA ARG A 18 -18.65 -7.87 5.35
C ARG A 18 -19.74 -7.86 4.27
N VAL A 19 -20.99 -7.73 4.73
CA VAL A 19 -22.18 -7.71 3.88
C VAL A 19 -22.21 -6.51 2.92
N ASP A 20 -21.48 -5.45 3.25
CA ASP A 20 -21.26 -4.25 2.42
C ASP A 20 -20.23 -4.47 1.29
N SER A 21 -19.73 -5.70 1.15
CA SER A 21 -18.66 -6.07 0.22
C SER A 21 -17.32 -5.35 0.44
N SER A 22 -17.09 -4.76 1.62
CA SER A 22 -15.79 -4.17 1.95
C SER A 22 -14.65 -5.19 1.85
N ASN A 23 -13.46 -4.74 1.46
CA ASN A 23 -12.27 -5.58 1.39
C ASN A 23 -11.43 -5.50 2.68
N TYR A 24 -10.60 -6.53 2.89
CA TYR A 24 -9.49 -6.49 3.83
C TYR A 24 -8.22 -6.05 3.10
N ASN A 25 -7.16 -5.72 3.84
CA ASN A 25 -5.85 -5.46 3.24
C ASN A 25 -5.20 -6.78 2.74
N PRO A 26 -5.05 -7.00 1.43
CA PRO A 26 -4.51 -8.26 0.89
C PRO A 26 -3.03 -8.47 1.24
N MET A 27 -2.28 -7.41 1.60
CA MET A 27 -0.89 -7.53 2.09
C MET A 27 -0.79 -8.44 3.32
N LEU A 28 -1.82 -8.50 4.16
CA LEU A 28 -1.87 -9.40 5.31
C LEU A 28 -1.85 -10.88 4.90
N SER A 29 -2.40 -11.22 3.74
CA SER A 29 -2.31 -12.56 3.16
C SER A 29 -0.96 -12.78 2.49
N TRP A 30 -0.51 -11.81 1.68
CA TRP A 30 0.75 -11.94 0.94
C TRP A 30 1.97 -12.02 1.84
N ARG A 31 2.03 -11.31 2.98
CA ARG A 31 3.10 -11.46 3.99
C ARG A 31 3.20 -12.88 4.58
N HIS A 32 2.13 -13.69 4.48
CA HIS A 32 2.16 -15.10 4.87
C HIS A 32 2.47 -16.04 3.69
N GLY A 33 2.79 -15.48 2.53
CA GLY A 33 3.02 -16.18 1.26
C GLY A 33 1.75 -16.72 0.62
N ILE A 34 0.55 -16.37 1.11
CA ILE A 34 -0.72 -16.83 0.53
C ILE A 34 -0.86 -16.23 -0.87
N GLN A 35 -1.15 -17.05 -1.87
CA GLN A 35 -1.17 -16.64 -3.28
C GLN A 35 -2.51 -16.05 -3.69
N MET A 36 -3.60 -16.69 -3.29
CA MET A 36 -4.95 -16.30 -3.70
C MET A 36 -5.63 -15.50 -2.59
N ALA A 37 -5.26 -14.22 -2.47
CA ALA A 37 -5.97 -13.29 -1.60
C ALA A 37 -7.22 -12.76 -2.32
N ALA A 38 -8.36 -13.45 -2.18
CA ALA A 38 -9.58 -13.04 -2.88
C ALA A 38 -10.12 -11.74 -2.27
N ILE A 39 -10.56 -10.83 -3.14
CA ILE A 39 -11.20 -9.56 -2.82
C ILE A 39 -12.49 -9.39 -3.65
N ASN A 40 -13.36 -8.49 -3.21
CA ASN A 40 -14.54 -8.02 -3.91
C ASN A 40 -14.13 -6.93 -4.92
N VAL A 41 -13.90 -7.32 -6.18
CA VAL A 41 -13.44 -6.42 -7.25
C VAL A 41 -14.45 -5.35 -7.63
N GLN A 42 -15.73 -5.57 -7.32
CA GLN A 42 -16.81 -4.60 -7.55
C GLN A 42 -16.78 -3.42 -6.56
N LYS A 43 -15.97 -3.47 -5.50
CA LYS A 43 -15.87 -2.43 -4.47
C LYS A 43 -14.54 -1.66 -4.63
N PRO A 44 -14.57 -0.39 -5.11
CA PRO A 44 -13.36 0.41 -5.30
C PRO A 44 -12.86 1.02 -3.97
N ASP A 45 -12.34 0.17 -3.07
CA ASP A 45 -11.75 0.56 -1.79
C ASP A 45 -10.24 0.29 -1.72
N ASN A 46 -9.60 0.56 -0.58
CA ASN A 46 -8.15 0.36 -0.41
C ASN A 46 -7.71 -1.07 -0.75
N GLY A 47 -8.52 -2.09 -0.42
CA GLY A 47 -8.15 -3.48 -0.73
C GLY A 47 -8.10 -3.73 -2.24
N PHE A 48 -9.03 -3.13 -2.98
CA PHE A 48 -9.01 -3.13 -4.45
C PHE A 48 -7.78 -2.43 -5.01
N TYR A 49 -7.48 -1.21 -4.57
CA TYR A 49 -6.33 -0.44 -5.09
C TYR A 49 -4.99 -1.10 -4.76
N ILE A 50 -4.85 -1.72 -3.59
CA ILE A 50 -3.65 -2.50 -3.23
C ILE A 50 -3.50 -3.72 -4.14
N ASN A 51 -4.60 -4.42 -4.43
CA ASN A 51 -4.61 -5.55 -5.37
C ASN A 51 -4.19 -5.12 -6.76
N ASP A 52 -4.85 -4.11 -7.32
CA ASP A 52 -4.56 -3.59 -8.65
C ASP A 52 -3.11 -3.11 -8.78
N GLY A 53 -2.63 -2.35 -7.78
CA GLY A 53 -1.25 -1.85 -7.73
C GLY A 53 -0.17 -2.93 -7.65
N LEU A 54 -0.43 -4.11 -7.06
CA LEU A 54 0.50 -5.22 -7.12
C LEU A 54 0.51 -5.86 -8.52
N PHE A 55 -0.68 -6.14 -9.06
CA PHE A 55 -0.83 -6.94 -10.27
C PHE A 55 -0.61 -6.16 -11.56
N ILE A 56 -0.62 -4.82 -11.55
CA ILE A 56 -0.20 -4.02 -12.69
C ILE A 56 1.25 -4.33 -13.12
N LYS A 57 2.11 -4.75 -12.17
CA LYS A 57 3.49 -5.17 -12.42
C LYS A 57 3.60 -6.42 -13.30
N SER A 58 2.51 -7.17 -13.43
CA SER A 58 2.45 -8.44 -14.16
C SER A 58 2.00 -8.30 -15.62
N ASN A 59 1.88 -7.07 -16.14
CA ASN A 59 1.38 -6.77 -17.49
C ASN A 59 0.07 -7.51 -17.83
N GLY A 60 -0.84 -7.59 -16.85
CA GLY A 60 -2.17 -8.20 -17.04
C GLY A 60 -2.21 -9.74 -16.94
N THR A 61 -1.10 -10.42 -16.62
CA THR A 61 -1.12 -11.88 -16.47
C THR A 61 -1.82 -12.34 -15.19
N GLY A 62 -1.88 -11.49 -14.16
CA GLY A 62 -2.44 -11.85 -12.85
C GLY A 62 -1.49 -12.68 -11.97
N TYR A 63 -0.23 -12.83 -12.37
CA TYR A 63 0.78 -13.57 -11.61
C TYR A 63 2.02 -12.71 -11.35
N VAL A 64 2.36 -12.55 -10.08
CA VAL A 64 3.58 -11.86 -9.63
C VAL A 64 4.45 -12.85 -8.85
N PHE A 65 5.74 -12.91 -9.15
CA PHE A 65 6.67 -13.73 -8.39
C PHE A 65 6.75 -13.27 -6.94
N LYS A 66 6.65 -14.21 -6.01
CA LYS A 66 6.93 -13.96 -4.59
C LYS A 66 8.40 -13.57 -4.44
N PRO A 67 8.74 -12.64 -3.52
CA PRO A 67 10.13 -12.32 -3.24
C PRO A 67 10.92 -13.54 -2.74
N SER A 68 12.24 -13.52 -2.97
CA SER A 68 13.15 -14.64 -2.66
C SER A 68 13.10 -15.03 -1.18
N GLN A 69 12.82 -14.07 -0.30
CA GLN A 69 12.63 -14.26 1.14
C GLN A 69 11.49 -15.26 1.46
N MET A 70 10.51 -15.42 0.57
CA MET A 70 9.40 -16.36 0.76
C MET A 70 9.60 -17.70 0.05
N THR A 71 10.54 -17.79 -0.89
CA THR A 71 10.73 -18.96 -1.76
C THR A 71 12.03 -19.72 -1.49
N THR A 72 13.04 -19.05 -0.93
CA THR A 72 14.36 -19.62 -0.69
C THR A 72 14.37 -20.54 0.53
N LYS A 73 14.92 -21.75 0.38
CA LYS A 73 15.14 -22.68 1.50
C LYS A 73 16.13 -22.07 2.48
N GLY A 74 15.83 -22.15 3.77
CA GLY A 74 16.68 -21.55 4.81
C GLY A 74 16.52 -20.05 4.98
N SER A 75 15.58 -19.40 4.26
CA SER A 75 15.24 -18.01 4.54
C SER A 75 14.74 -17.84 5.98
N THR A 76 15.20 -16.78 6.62
CA THR A 76 14.86 -16.35 7.97
C THR A 76 13.62 -15.46 8.02
N TYR A 77 12.96 -15.24 6.88
CA TYR A 77 11.73 -14.47 6.82
C TYR A 77 10.63 -15.09 7.68
N HIS A 78 10.07 -14.27 8.57
CA HIS A 78 8.93 -14.66 9.38
C HIS A 78 7.82 -13.63 9.20
N PRO A 79 6.57 -14.03 8.91
CA PRO A 79 5.49 -13.08 8.66
C PRO A 79 5.26 -12.13 9.83
N GLN A 80 5.53 -12.52 11.08
CA GLN A 80 5.39 -11.71 12.29
C GLN A 80 6.69 -10.99 12.71
N MET A 81 7.71 -10.95 11.85
CA MET A 81 8.95 -10.28 12.20
C MET A 81 8.73 -8.76 12.34
N THR A 82 9.26 -8.20 13.42
CA THR A 82 9.23 -6.75 13.70
C THR A 82 10.45 -6.02 13.12
N LYS A 83 11.49 -6.79 12.76
CA LYS A 83 12.68 -6.33 12.06
C LYS A 83 13.04 -7.38 11.00
N PRO A 84 13.53 -7.00 9.80
CA PRO A 84 14.03 -7.98 8.86
C PRO A 84 15.17 -8.77 9.51
N ALA A 85 15.39 -9.99 9.02
CA ALA A 85 16.66 -10.64 9.24
C ALA A 85 17.76 -9.73 8.66
N THR A 86 18.72 -9.38 9.50
CA THR A 86 19.83 -8.46 9.27
C THR A 86 20.41 -8.50 7.84
N GLY A 87 20.64 -7.31 7.27
CA GLY A 87 21.62 -7.03 6.21
C GLY A 87 21.25 -7.48 4.78
N ASP A 88 20.97 -6.50 3.91
CA ASP A 88 21.19 -6.45 2.44
C ASP A 88 20.03 -5.88 1.61
N PHE A 89 18.82 -5.79 2.18
CA PHE A 89 17.64 -5.36 1.40
C PHE A 89 17.08 -3.99 1.78
N SER A 90 17.59 -3.34 2.82
CA SER A 90 17.05 -2.05 3.23
C SER A 90 17.36 -0.95 2.22
N GLN A 91 16.38 -0.10 1.95
CA GLN A 91 16.52 1.01 1.01
C GLN A 91 15.90 2.28 1.60
N ARG A 92 16.57 3.42 1.40
CA ARG A 92 16.00 4.74 1.64
C ARG A 92 15.41 5.28 0.34
N MET A 93 14.11 5.58 0.35
CA MET A 93 13.41 6.19 -0.78
C MET A 93 13.02 7.62 -0.41
N LYS A 94 13.43 8.59 -1.23
CA LYS A 94 13.08 10.00 -1.08
C LYS A 94 12.13 10.40 -2.21
N ILE A 95 10.98 10.97 -1.89
CA ILE A 95 9.98 11.44 -2.84
C ILE A 95 9.70 12.90 -2.58
N GLU A 96 9.74 13.71 -3.63
CA GLU A 96 9.38 15.13 -3.58
C GLU A 96 8.14 15.36 -4.43
N ILE A 97 7.13 15.98 -3.83
CA ILE A 97 5.89 16.37 -4.50
C ILE A 97 5.99 17.84 -4.85
N PHE A 98 5.91 18.15 -6.15
CA PHE A 98 5.95 19.52 -6.65
C PHE A 98 4.55 20.11 -6.81
N CYS A 99 3.69 19.45 -7.59
CA CYS A 99 2.36 19.95 -7.93
C CYS A 99 1.44 18.81 -8.38
N GLY A 100 0.16 19.14 -8.55
CA GLY A 100 -0.84 18.32 -9.24
C GLY A 100 -1.45 19.09 -10.41
N GLN A 101 -2.11 18.38 -11.32
CA GLN A 101 -2.84 18.95 -12.45
C GLN A 101 -4.20 18.26 -12.56
N PHE A 102 -5.26 19.03 -12.77
CA PHE A 102 -6.63 18.55 -12.90
C PHE A 102 -7.06 17.65 -11.73
N VAL A 103 -6.75 18.10 -10.51
CA VAL A 103 -7.01 17.36 -9.26
C VAL A 103 -8.48 17.45 -8.83
N GLU A 104 -9.21 18.40 -9.40
CA GLU A 104 -10.64 18.57 -9.22
C GLU A 104 -11.41 17.27 -9.52
N SER A 105 -12.35 16.95 -8.64
CA SER A 105 -13.21 15.78 -8.75
C SER A 105 -14.58 16.14 -8.20
N GLU A 106 -15.63 15.54 -8.75
CA GLU A 106 -17.00 15.67 -8.19
C GLU A 106 -17.08 15.22 -6.73
N HIS A 107 -16.12 14.41 -6.27
CA HIS A 107 -16.01 13.97 -4.88
C HIS A 107 -15.37 14.99 -3.93
N PHE A 108 -14.76 16.07 -4.45
CA PHE A 108 -14.12 17.12 -3.68
C PHE A 108 -14.92 18.42 -3.81
N THR A 109 -16.02 18.56 -3.06
CA THR A 109 -16.81 19.80 -3.06
C THR A 109 -16.14 20.88 -2.22
N ASP A 110 -15.43 21.83 -2.85
CA ASP A 110 -14.82 23.04 -2.25
C ASP A 110 -13.92 22.81 -1.00
N LEU A 111 -13.49 21.59 -0.76
CA LEU A 111 -12.58 21.26 0.34
C LEU A 111 -11.13 21.36 -0.12
N PRO A 112 -10.21 21.85 0.72
CA PRO A 112 -8.78 21.79 0.43
C PRO A 112 -8.34 20.36 0.16
N VAL A 113 -7.40 20.17 -0.77
CA VAL A 113 -6.82 18.87 -1.12
C VAL A 113 -5.38 18.75 -0.66
N ALA A 114 -4.99 17.56 -0.20
CA ALA A 114 -3.61 17.20 0.10
C ALA A 114 -3.27 15.88 -0.60
N ILE A 115 -1.97 15.58 -0.71
CA ILE A 115 -1.50 14.25 -1.10
C ILE A 115 -1.18 13.46 0.17
N GLU A 116 -1.81 12.31 0.32
CA GLU A 116 -1.38 11.27 1.25
C GLU A 116 -0.44 10.30 0.51
N MET A 117 0.73 10.06 1.09
CA MET A 117 1.61 8.98 0.68
C MET A 117 1.70 7.93 1.77
N GLU A 118 1.28 6.71 1.44
CA GLU A 118 1.22 5.59 2.38
C GLU A 118 2.03 4.41 1.85
N ILE A 119 2.92 3.87 2.68
CA ILE A 119 3.56 2.58 2.42
C ILE A 119 2.71 1.47 3.02
N ILE A 120 2.27 0.55 2.18
CA ILE A 120 1.66 -0.71 2.58
C ILE A 120 2.76 -1.78 2.54
N GLY A 121 3.30 -2.11 3.71
CA GLY A 121 4.41 -3.06 3.87
C GLY A 121 3.99 -4.40 4.47
N ALA A 122 4.77 -5.44 4.18
CA ALA A 122 4.68 -6.72 4.89
C ALA A 122 5.26 -6.67 6.30
N VAL A 123 6.11 -5.68 6.60
CA VAL A 123 6.72 -5.44 7.92
C VAL A 123 6.11 -4.17 8.47
N GLU A 124 5.66 -4.19 9.72
CA GLU A 124 4.99 -3.04 10.35
C GLU A 124 5.88 -1.79 10.39
N LYS A 125 7.20 -1.96 10.58
CA LYS A 125 8.18 -0.89 10.50
C LYS A 125 8.15 -0.12 9.17
N ASP A 126 7.83 -0.81 8.06
CA ASP A 126 7.80 -0.19 6.74
C ASP A 126 6.50 0.57 6.49
N CYS A 127 5.44 0.28 7.25
CA CYS A 127 4.14 0.94 7.12
C CYS A 127 4.21 2.37 7.67
N GLN A 128 4.32 3.35 6.77
CA GLN A 128 4.48 4.77 7.07
C GLN A 128 3.49 5.57 6.24
N SER A 129 2.86 6.61 6.80
CA SER A 129 2.00 7.53 6.05
C SER A 129 2.44 8.97 6.31
N PHE A 130 2.41 9.78 5.26
CA PHE A 130 2.70 11.20 5.31
C PHE A 130 1.71 11.99 4.46
N TYR A 131 1.55 13.27 4.80
CA TYR A 131 0.66 14.19 4.10
C TYR A 131 1.41 15.44 3.67
N THR A 132 1.06 15.99 2.51
CA THR A 132 1.41 17.37 2.16
C THR A 132 0.53 18.34 2.95
N GLU A 133 0.92 19.62 2.95
CA GLU A 133 0.00 20.67 3.37
C GLU A 133 -1.24 20.72 2.46
N PRO A 134 -2.42 21.09 2.98
CA PRO A 134 -3.61 21.25 2.15
C PRO A 134 -3.52 22.46 1.22
N SER A 135 -4.00 22.31 -0.02
CA SER A 135 -4.14 23.36 -1.03
C SER A 135 -5.61 23.65 -1.31
N ASN A 136 -6.00 24.92 -1.35
CA ASN A 136 -7.33 25.35 -1.80
C ASN A 136 -7.46 25.40 -3.33
N ASN A 137 -6.34 25.26 -4.06
CA ASN A 137 -6.34 25.22 -5.52
C ASN A 137 -6.53 23.78 -6.00
N LEU A 138 -7.71 23.47 -6.56
CA LEU A 138 -8.06 22.13 -7.05
C LEU A 138 -7.64 21.90 -8.51
N PHE A 139 -7.41 22.96 -9.28
CA PHE A 139 -7.06 22.85 -10.70
C PHE A 139 -5.58 22.50 -10.88
N ASN A 140 -4.69 23.22 -10.20
CA ASN A 140 -3.25 23.03 -10.28
C ASN A 140 -2.54 23.33 -8.94
N PRO A 141 -2.81 22.54 -7.88
CA PRO A 141 -2.16 22.73 -6.59
C PRO A 141 -0.64 22.63 -6.69
N VAL A 142 0.05 23.47 -5.91
CA VAL A 142 1.50 23.46 -5.78
C VAL A 142 1.84 23.15 -4.32
N TRP A 143 2.65 22.11 -4.12
CA TRP A 143 3.12 21.62 -2.81
C TRP A 143 4.64 21.67 -2.70
N GLU A 144 5.27 22.61 -3.42
CA GLU A 144 6.72 22.83 -3.45
C GLU A 144 7.35 22.62 -2.07
N ARG A 145 8.43 21.82 -2.03
CA ARG A 145 9.20 21.43 -0.83
C ARG A 145 8.59 20.33 0.03
N SER A 146 7.47 19.72 -0.38
CA SER A 146 6.94 18.52 0.29
C SER A 146 7.81 17.30 -0.05
N THR A 147 8.85 17.10 0.77
CA THR A 147 9.79 15.98 0.66
C THR A 147 9.51 14.95 1.75
N PHE A 148 9.41 13.70 1.34
CA PHE A 148 9.14 12.56 2.20
C PHE A 148 10.26 11.54 2.06
N THR A 149 10.70 10.99 3.19
CA THR A 149 11.77 9.98 3.23
C THR A 149 11.24 8.74 3.91
N PHE A 150 11.32 7.62 3.20
CA PHE A 150 10.91 6.30 3.67
C PHE A 150 12.16 5.44 3.86
N ASP A 151 12.38 4.99 5.10
CA ASP A 151 13.41 4.00 5.42
C ASP A 151 12.80 2.60 5.41
N LEU A 152 12.89 1.94 4.26
CA LEU A 152 12.27 0.65 3.98
C LEU A 152 13.21 -0.49 4.34
N SER A 153 12.74 -1.41 5.14
CA SER A 153 13.49 -2.55 5.63
C SER A 153 13.33 -3.78 4.72
N LEU A 154 12.19 -3.92 4.04
CA LEU A 154 11.94 -4.93 3.02
C LEU A 154 11.18 -4.34 1.80
N PRO A 155 11.86 -3.54 0.96
CA PRO A 155 11.24 -2.80 -0.17
C PRO A 155 10.51 -3.71 -1.16
N SER A 156 11.01 -4.92 -1.40
CA SER A 156 10.39 -5.89 -2.32
C SER A 156 9.01 -6.38 -1.89
N MET A 157 8.61 -6.09 -0.65
CA MET A 157 7.32 -6.42 -0.05
C MET A 157 6.52 -5.16 0.35
N CYS A 158 6.83 -4.01 -0.27
CA CYS A 158 6.14 -2.75 -0.02
C CYS A 158 5.42 -2.27 -1.29
N LEU A 159 4.31 -1.57 -1.09
CA LEU A 159 3.61 -0.79 -2.11
C LEU A 159 3.50 0.65 -1.62
N LEU A 160 3.77 1.60 -2.51
CA LEU A 160 3.49 3.01 -2.27
C LEU A 160 2.12 3.35 -2.84
N LEU A 161 1.23 3.85 -2.00
CA LEU A 161 -0.04 4.44 -2.41
C LEU A 161 0.11 5.95 -2.37
N VAL A 162 -0.24 6.61 -3.48
CA VAL A 162 -0.32 8.06 -3.60
C VAL A 162 -1.78 8.41 -3.79
N LYS A 163 -2.36 9.13 -2.83
CA LYS A 163 -3.79 9.46 -2.83
C LYS A 163 -3.97 10.96 -2.78
N VAL A 164 -4.88 11.47 -3.59
CA VAL A 164 -5.45 12.81 -3.40
C VAL A 164 -6.55 12.67 -2.35
N VAL A 165 -6.47 13.44 -1.28
CA VAL A 165 -7.45 13.43 -0.19
C VAL A 165 -7.99 14.84 0.04
N SER A 166 -9.29 14.96 0.29
CA SER A 166 -9.89 16.19 0.80
C SER A 166 -9.67 16.30 2.31
N VAL A 167 -9.28 17.47 2.77
CA VAL A 167 -9.07 17.76 4.19
C VAL A 167 -10.28 18.54 4.71
N SER A 168 -11.08 17.90 5.56
CA SER A 168 -12.18 18.59 6.25
C SER A 168 -11.62 19.57 7.28
N ARG A 169 -12.24 20.76 7.41
CA ARG A 169 -11.82 21.80 8.37
C ARG A 169 -11.91 21.37 9.85
N VAL A 170 -12.49 20.20 10.13
CA VAL A 170 -12.78 19.71 11.49
C VAL A 170 -11.65 18.86 12.07
N ASN A 171 -10.75 18.29 11.24
CA ASN A 171 -9.72 17.34 11.69
C ASN A 171 -8.33 17.96 11.94
N ARG A 172 -8.23 19.29 12.14
CA ARG A 172 -6.96 19.95 12.51
C ARG A 172 -6.63 19.92 14.02
N LEU A 173 -7.37 19.14 14.82
CA LEU A 173 -7.17 19.04 16.26
C LEU A 173 -7.18 17.58 16.74
N VAL A 174 -6.24 16.75 16.28
CA VAL A 174 -5.65 15.66 17.09
C VAL A 174 -4.21 15.45 16.65
#